data_AF-A0A9Q1C9E4-F1
#
_entry.id   AF-A0A9Q1C9E4-F1
#
_cell.length_a   1.000
_cell.length_b   1.000
_cell.length_c   1.000
_cell.angle_alpha   90.00
_cell.angle_beta   90.00
_cell.angle_gamma   90.00
#
_symmetry.space_group_name_H-M   'P 1'
#
loop_
_entity.id
_entity.type
_entity.pdbx_description
1 polymer ?
#
loop_
_entity_poly.entity_id
_entity_poly.type
_entity_poly.pdbx_seq_one_letter_code
_entity_poly.pdbx_strand_id
1 'polypeptide(L)'
;MTLLSRDHFQSEVDSQYECHLSEPDEDSTVSSLRTSHTRACRNDFRDGCDPILLDELNPEPPFPHRVPGNRDTDPLSYFVVDMINDDKNNAFGVFACRATNVEKVETTISTTRMRSDAIIIPADDLFTKTVNINDTNVTISVRYIGSDDQPALRWRNNTQFRNDESVYFNTDTFILDEPAQLYHKGIYESFIAGNRNETRHALIILIVRGG
;
A
#
# COMPACT_ATOMS: atom_id res chain seq x y z
N MET A 1 -11.10 -4.72 -14.07
CA MET A 1 -9.65 -4.94 -13.80
C MET A 1 -9.51 -5.69 -12.48
N THR A 2 -8.54 -6.59 -12.40
CA THR A 2 -8.16 -7.35 -11.20
C THR A 2 -6.66 -7.19 -10.96
N LEU A 3 -6.25 -7.10 -9.70
CA LEU A 3 -4.85 -7.12 -9.29
C LEU A 3 -4.60 -8.40 -8.51
N LEU A 4 -3.62 -9.19 -8.95
CA LEU A 4 -3.19 -10.40 -8.25
C LEU A 4 -1.79 -10.19 -7.65
N SER A 5 -1.72 -10.19 -6.33
CA SER A 5 -0.48 -10.30 -5.56
C SER A 5 -0.52 -11.65 -4.87
N ARG A 6 0.52 -12.48 -5.02
CA ARG A 6 0.52 -13.85 -4.47
C ARG A 6 0.24 -13.88 -2.95
N ASP A 7 0.71 -12.86 -2.24
CA ASP A 7 0.45 -12.63 -0.81
C ASP A 7 0.54 -11.12 -0.52
N HIS A 8 0.12 -10.67 0.65
CA HIS A 8 0.40 -9.34 1.19
C HIS A 8 1.76 -9.29 1.90
N PHE A 9 2.24 -10.42 2.43
CA PHE A 9 3.57 -10.55 3.03
C PHE A 9 4.55 -11.11 2.01
N GLN A 10 5.56 -10.32 1.66
CA GLN A 10 6.48 -10.59 0.56
C GLN A 10 7.91 -10.69 1.09
N SER A 11 8.65 -11.70 0.63
CA SER A 11 10.09 -11.73 0.77
C SER A 11 10.74 -10.74 -0.18
N GLU A 12 12.02 -10.44 0.06
CA GLU A 12 12.82 -9.57 -0.81
C GLU A 12 13.13 -10.20 -2.19
N VAL A 13 12.98 -11.53 -2.32
CA VAL A 13 13.25 -12.32 -3.53
C VAL A 13 11.95 -12.55 -4.32
N ASP A 14 11.99 -12.38 -5.65
CA ASP A 14 10.92 -12.66 -6.63
C ASP A 14 9.57 -11.97 -6.36
N SER A 15 9.62 -10.68 -6.07
CA SER A 15 8.45 -9.87 -5.75
C SER A 15 7.78 -9.40 -7.06
N GLN A 16 6.67 -10.03 -7.45
CA GLN A 16 5.85 -9.58 -8.59
C GLN A 16 4.37 -9.41 -8.21
N TYR A 17 3.65 -8.61 -8.99
CA TYR A 17 2.18 -8.66 -9.05
C TYR A 17 1.69 -8.52 -10.48
N GLU A 18 0.43 -8.87 -10.67
CA GLU A 18 -0.19 -8.96 -11.97
C GLU A 18 -1.40 -8.04 -12.05
N CYS A 19 -1.58 -7.41 -13.22
CA CYS A 19 -2.74 -6.61 -13.56
C CYS A 19 -3.50 -7.30 -14.69
N HIS A 20 -4.77 -7.59 -14.45
CA HIS A 20 -5.66 -8.28 -15.39
C HIS A 20 -6.77 -7.32 -15.81
N LEU A 21 -6.96 -7.16 -17.12
CA LEU A 21 -8.14 -6.45 -17.63
C LEU A 21 -9.36 -7.37 -17.48
N SER A 22 -10.52 -6.78 -17.19
CA SER A 22 -11.77 -7.56 -17.05
C SER A 22 -12.26 -8.12 -18.39
N GLU A 23 -11.85 -7.49 -19.48
CA GLU A 23 -12.13 -7.91 -20.85
C GLU A 23 -10.87 -7.65 -21.69
N PRO A 24 -10.61 -8.44 -22.75
CA PRO A 24 -9.58 -8.10 -23.72
C PRO A 24 -9.85 -6.72 -24.31
N ASP A 25 -8.88 -5.82 -24.20
CA ASP A 25 -8.95 -4.49 -24.79
C ASP A 25 -7.55 -4.09 -25.24
N GLU A 26 -7.33 -4.04 -26.55
CA GLU A 26 -6.04 -3.70 -27.15
C GLU A 26 -5.74 -2.19 -27.09
N ASP A 27 -6.77 -1.36 -26.93
CA ASP A 27 -6.66 0.10 -26.84
C ASP A 27 -6.47 0.59 -25.39
N SER A 28 -6.66 -0.31 -24.41
CA SER A 28 -6.42 -0.03 -23.00
C SER A 28 -4.93 0.02 -22.70
N THR A 29 -4.47 1.13 -22.13
CA THR A 29 -3.13 1.23 -21.53
C THR A 29 -3.19 0.78 -20.08
N VAL A 30 -2.33 -0.18 -19.71
CA VAL A 30 -2.15 -0.61 -18.32
C VAL A 30 -0.85 -0.02 -17.78
N SER A 31 -0.95 0.61 -16.62
CA SER A 31 0.17 1.22 -15.91
C SER A 31 0.21 0.74 -14.46
N SER A 32 1.38 0.89 -13.87
CA SER A 32 1.71 0.51 -12.51
C SER A 32 2.17 1.76 -11.76
N LEU A 33 1.72 1.97 -10.53
CA LEU A 33 2.08 3.17 -9.76
C LEU A 33 2.15 2.89 -8.26
N ARG A 34 3.00 3.64 -7.56
CA ARG A 34 3.01 3.72 -6.10
C ARG A 34 1.98 4.74 -5.64
N THR A 35 1.11 4.35 -4.72
CA THR A 35 0.00 5.20 -4.26
C THR A 35 0.32 5.97 -2.98
N SER A 36 1.45 5.66 -2.33
CA SER A 36 1.82 6.23 -1.04
C SER A 36 3.31 6.10 -0.77
N HIS A 37 3.91 7.17 -0.22
CA HIS A 37 5.27 7.17 0.30
C HIS A 37 5.27 6.65 1.73
N THR A 38 5.50 5.35 1.86
CA THR A 38 5.55 4.66 3.16
C THR A 38 6.94 4.72 3.79
N ARG A 39 7.96 5.17 3.05
CA ARG A 39 9.27 5.56 3.58
C ARG A 39 9.42 7.06 3.47
N ALA A 40 10.01 7.70 4.46
CA ALA A 40 10.39 9.11 4.37
C ALA A 40 11.32 9.42 5.52
N CYS A 41 12.26 10.30 5.23
CA CYS A 41 13.10 10.93 6.23
C CYS A 41 12.42 12.24 6.62
N ARG A 42 12.22 12.46 7.91
CA ARG A 42 11.74 13.75 8.40
C ARG A 42 12.85 14.77 8.15
N ASN A 43 12.51 16.03 7.88
CA ASN A 43 13.43 17.16 7.97
C ASN A 43 13.96 17.42 9.40
N ASP A 44 13.83 16.44 10.31
CA ASP A 44 14.44 16.49 11.63
C ASP A 44 15.89 16.04 11.47
N PHE A 45 16.82 16.98 11.63
CA PHE A 45 18.27 16.74 11.68
C PHE A 45 18.71 15.65 12.68
N ARG A 46 17.79 15.10 13.48
CA ARG A 46 18.00 13.99 14.42
C ARG A 46 17.92 12.60 13.79
N ASP A 47 17.32 12.46 12.61
CA ASP A 47 17.16 11.18 11.90
C ASP A 47 18.24 10.95 10.81
N GLY A 48 19.20 11.88 10.68
CA GLY A 48 20.46 11.67 9.93
C GLY A 48 20.35 11.43 8.43
N CYS A 49 19.20 11.70 7.80
CA CYS A 49 18.96 11.38 6.40
C CYS A 49 18.67 12.61 5.53
N ASP A 50 19.18 12.58 4.30
CA ASP A 50 19.13 13.66 3.31
C ASP A 50 17.76 13.71 2.57
N PRO A 51 17.02 14.84 2.59
CA PRO A 51 15.74 14.98 1.88
C PRO A 51 15.83 14.87 0.36
N ILE A 52 17.04 14.91 -0.23
CA ILE A 52 17.28 14.71 -1.67
C ILE A 52 17.01 13.26 -2.12
N LEU A 53 16.87 12.30 -1.18
CA LEU A 53 16.75 10.87 -1.47
C LEU A 53 15.30 10.32 -1.46
N LEU A 54 14.27 11.16 -1.40
CA LEU A 54 12.87 10.69 -1.29
C LEU A 54 12.41 9.81 -2.46
N ASP A 55 12.79 10.17 -3.69
CA ASP A 55 12.48 9.39 -4.89
C ASP A 55 13.31 8.09 -4.95
N GLU A 56 14.52 8.10 -4.36
CA GLU A 56 15.31 6.87 -4.19
C GLU A 56 14.72 5.93 -3.14
N LEU A 57 14.05 6.50 -2.13
CA LEU A 57 13.40 5.79 -1.05
C LEU A 57 11.96 5.37 -1.36
N ASN A 58 11.33 5.83 -2.44
CA ASN A 58 9.99 5.37 -2.83
C ASN A 58 9.84 5.39 -4.36
N PRO A 59 10.73 4.73 -5.11
CA PRO A 59 10.66 4.79 -6.55
C PRO A 59 9.33 4.22 -7.04
N GLU A 60 8.84 4.79 -8.13
CA GLU A 60 7.73 4.23 -8.89
C GLU A 60 8.09 2.80 -9.35
N PRO A 61 7.11 1.87 -9.34
CA PRO A 61 7.34 0.53 -9.86
C PRO A 61 7.67 0.58 -11.37
N PRO A 62 8.38 -0.43 -11.89
CA PRO A 62 8.62 -0.53 -13.32
C PRO A 62 7.33 -0.57 -14.15
N PHE A 63 7.44 -0.19 -15.43
CA PHE A 63 6.33 -0.35 -16.35
C PHE A 63 5.96 -1.83 -16.49
N PRO A 64 4.66 -2.17 -16.45
CA PRO A 64 4.22 -3.54 -16.61
C PRO A 64 4.55 -4.06 -18.02
N HIS A 65 5.03 -5.29 -18.12
CA HIS A 65 5.17 -5.97 -19.40
C HIS A 65 3.97 -6.90 -19.65
N ARG A 66 3.52 -6.98 -20.90
CA ARG A 66 2.35 -7.80 -21.27
C ARG A 66 2.77 -9.26 -21.47
N VAL A 67 2.08 -10.17 -20.79
CA VAL A 67 2.19 -11.61 -21.01
C VAL A 67 0.99 -12.06 -21.87
N PRO A 68 1.23 -12.65 -23.05
CA PRO A 68 0.15 -13.18 -23.88
C PRO A 68 -0.60 -14.30 -23.16
N GLY A 69 -1.93 -14.28 -23.25
CA GLY A 69 -2.74 -15.40 -22.81
C GLY A 69 -2.44 -16.65 -23.63
N ASN A 70 -2.61 -17.82 -23.02
CA ASN A 70 -2.55 -19.10 -23.70
C ASN A 70 -3.94 -19.48 -24.20
N ARG A 71 -4.11 -19.59 -25.53
CA ARG A 71 -5.40 -19.91 -26.16
C ARG A 71 -6.06 -21.20 -25.64
N ASP A 72 -5.28 -22.15 -25.12
CA ASP A 72 -5.80 -23.45 -24.67
C ASP A 72 -6.19 -23.47 -23.19
N THR A 73 -5.68 -22.55 -22.36
CA THR A 73 -5.87 -22.59 -20.89
C THR A 73 -6.38 -21.29 -20.28
N ASP A 74 -5.92 -20.14 -20.77
CA ASP A 74 -6.39 -18.82 -20.36
C ASP A 74 -6.13 -17.84 -21.51
N PRO A 75 -7.15 -17.55 -22.34
CA PRO A 75 -6.98 -16.72 -23.53
C PRO A 75 -6.71 -15.25 -23.17
N LEU A 76 -6.91 -14.84 -21.92
CA LEU A 76 -6.74 -13.46 -21.52
C LEU A 76 -5.26 -13.13 -21.31
N SER A 77 -4.79 -12.09 -21.98
CA SER A 77 -3.48 -11.51 -21.67
C SER A 77 -3.55 -10.77 -20.35
N TYR A 78 -2.46 -10.81 -19.61
CA TYR A 78 -2.28 -10.06 -18.38
C TYR A 78 -0.95 -9.30 -18.41
N PHE A 79 -0.77 -8.45 -17.41
CA PHE A 79 0.39 -7.59 -17.30
C PHE A 79 1.13 -7.91 -16.01
N VAL A 80 2.44 -8.10 -16.09
CA VAL A 80 3.27 -8.43 -14.92
C VAL A 80 4.14 -7.22 -14.59
N VAL A 81 4.23 -6.92 -13.29
CA VAL A 81 5.14 -5.93 -12.73
C VAL A 81 6.20 -6.67 -11.93
N ASP A 82 7.42 -6.69 -12.46
CA ASP A 82 8.59 -7.24 -11.77
C ASP A 82 9.14 -6.18 -10.82
N MET A 83 8.99 -6.38 -9.51
CA MET A 83 9.47 -5.40 -8.54
C MET A 83 10.98 -5.53 -8.39
N ILE A 84 11.66 -4.41 -8.61
CA ILE A 84 13.09 -4.30 -8.37
C ILE A 84 13.27 -3.91 -6.91
N ASN A 85 13.75 -4.84 -6.08
CA ASN A 85 13.94 -4.58 -4.66
C ASN A 85 15.36 -4.08 -4.31
N ASP A 86 16.41 -4.50 -5.05
CA ASP A 86 17.84 -4.10 -4.90
C ASP A 86 18.32 -3.89 -3.45
N ASP A 87 17.84 -4.72 -2.51
CA ASP A 87 18.08 -4.58 -1.06
C ASP A 87 17.73 -3.21 -0.45
N LYS A 88 16.88 -2.45 -1.16
CA LYS A 88 16.47 -1.09 -0.81
C LYS A 88 15.07 -1.01 -0.24
N ASN A 89 14.34 -2.11 -0.10
CA ASN A 89 12.92 -2.14 0.30
C ASN A 89 11.95 -1.52 -0.73
N ASN A 90 12.36 -1.44 -1.99
CA ASN A 90 11.57 -0.82 -3.06
C ASN A 90 10.32 -1.61 -3.44
N ALA A 91 10.31 -2.91 -3.16
CA ALA A 91 9.17 -3.77 -3.44
C ALA A 91 8.04 -3.69 -2.39
N PHE A 92 8.21 -2.90 -1.33
CA PHE A 92 7.24 -2.76 -0.23
C PHE A 92 6.55 -1.39 -0.25
N GLY A 93 5.31 -1.36 0.22
CA GLY A 93 4.44 -0.18 0.19
C GLY A 93 3.06 -0.49 -0.37
N VAL A 94 2.41 0.53 -0.92
CA VAL A 94 1.09 0.40 -1.55
C VAL A 94 1.20 0.72 -3.03
N PHE A 95 0.79 -0.24 -3.86
CA PHE A 95 0.92 -0.21 -5.31
C PHE A 95 -0.44 -0.34 -5.96
N ALA A 96 -0.57 0.14 -7.19
CA ALA A 96 -1.80 0.01 -7.94
C ALA A 96 -1.58 -0.33 -9.41
N CYS A 97 -2.53 -1.08 -9.95
CA CYS A 97 -2.75 -1.22 -11.37
C CYS A 97 -3.75 -0.16 -11.80
N ARG A 98 -3.42 0.60 -12.85
CA ARG A 98 -4.31 1.59 -13.46
C ARG A 98 -4.51 1.27 -14.94
N ALA A 99 -5.76 1.09 -15.35
CA ALA A 99 -6.16 1.00 -16.74
C ALA A 99 -6.85 2.28 -17.21
N THR A 100 -6.41 2.76 -18.37
CA THR A 100 -6.99 3.93 -19.04
C THR A 100 -7.28 3.61 -20.50
N ASN A 101 -8.46 4.01 -20.96
CA ASN A 101 -8.86 4.02 -22.37
C ASN A 101 -9.67 5.31 -22.59
N VAL A 102 -9.46 6.01 -23.71
CA VAL A 102 -10.11 7.29 -24.00
C VAL A 102 -11.64 7.22 -24.03
N GLU A 103 -12.21 6.03 -24.26
CA GLU A 103 -13.65 5.79 -24.32
C GLU A 103 -14.23 5.19 -23.02
N LYS A 104 -13.38 4.80 -22.06
CA LYS A 104 -13.80 4.10 -20.84
C LYS A 104 -13.40 4.86 -19.59
N VAL A 105 -14.10 4.55 -18.50
CA VAL A 105 -13.76 5.10 -17.18
C VAL A 105 -12.44 4.51 -16.71
N GLU A 106 -11.52 5.39 -16.27
CA GLU A 106 -10.28 4.96 -15.63
C GLU A 106 -10.58 4.05 -14.44
N THR A 107 -9.91 2.90 -14.39
CA THR A 107 -10.04 1.96 -13.29
C THR A 107 -8.70 1.78 -12.61
N THR A 108 -8.67 2.02 -11.30
CA THR A 108 -7.48 1.83 -10.46
C THR A 108 -7.82 0.87 -9.32
N ILE A 109 -6.97 -0.14 -9.12
CA ILE A 109 -7.06 -1.08 -8.00
C ILE A 109 -5.71 -1.12 -7.28
N SER A 110 -5.75 -1.03 -5.95
CA SER A 110 -4.55 -0.96 -5.11
C SER A 110 -4.37 -2.21 -4.27
N THR A 111 -3.13 -2.53 -3.93
CA THR A 111 -2.75 -3.57 -2.98
C THR A 111 -1.64 -3.09 -2.05
N THR A 112 -1.55 -3.70 -0.88
CA THR A 112 -0.42 -3.54 0.03
C THR A 112 0.57 -4.69 -0.17
N ARG A 113 1.87 -4.36 -0.12
CA ARG A 113 2.96 -5.33 -0.07
C ARG A 113 3.82 -4.98 1.14
N MET A 114 3.83 -5.84 2.14
CA MET A 114 4.58 -5.70 3.38
C MET A 114 5.69 -6.74 3.45
N ARG A 115 6.73 -6.48 4.21
CA ARG A 115 7.81 -7.46 4.40
C ARG A 115 7.32 -8.71 5.11
N SER A 116 7.78 -9.87 4.68
CA SER A 116 7.47 -11.16 5.34
C SER A 116 7.99 -11.25 6.77
N ASP A 117 8.99 -10.46 7.14
CA ASP A 117 9.53 -10.33 8.51
C ASP A 117 9.02 -9.08 9.24
N ALA A 118 7.91 -8.47 8.78
CA ALA A 118 7.27 -7.37 9.47
C ALA A 118 6.90 -7.76 10.91
N ILE A 119 7.16 -6.85 11.85
CA ILE A 119 6.90 -7.05 13.29
C ILE A 119 5.63 -6.36 13.76
N ILE A 120 5.03 -5.56 12.89
CA ILE A 120 3.70 -4.98 13.06
C ILE A 120 2.85 -5.50 11.90
N ILE A 121 1.73 -6.12 12.22
CA ILE A 121 0.82 -6.70 11.23
C ILE A 121 -0.64 -6.34 11.55
N PRO A 122 -1.56 -6.32 10.58
CA PRO A 122 -2.98 -6.11 10.86
C PRO A 122 -3.51 -7.09 11.92
N ALA A 123 -4.31 -6.61 12.86
CA ALA A 123 -4.77 -7.42 13.99
C ALA A 123 -5.79 -8.49 13.59
N ASP A 124 -6.59 -8.21 12.57
CA ASP A 124 -7.63 -9.08 12.01
C ASP A 124 -7.17 -9.79 10.72
N ASP A 125 -5.88 -9.71 10.40
CA ASP A 125 -5.28 -10.18 9.15
C ASP A 125 -5.97 -9.60 7.88
N LEU A 126 -6.67 -8.46 8.01
CA LEU A 126 -7.29 -7.73 6.91
C LEU A 126 -6.44 -6.52 6.49
N PHE A 127 -6.08 -6.48 5.22
CA PHE A 127 -5.26 -5.41 4.63
C PHE A 127 -6.11 -4.27 4.04
N THR A 128 -7.42 -4.50 3.97
CA THR A 128 -8.42 -3.53 3.53
C THR A 128 -9.57 -3.53 4.51
N LYS A 129 -10.06 -2.35 4.89
CA LYS A 129 -11.28 -2.18 5.66
C LYS A 129 -12.28 -1.37 4.85
N THR A 130 -13.47 -1.91 4.61
CA THR A 130 -14.53 -1.19 3.90
C THR A 130 -15.60 -0.76 4.89
N VAL A 131 -15.92 0.53 4.88
CA VAL A 131 -16.99 1.14 5.70
C VAL A 131 -17.89 2.00 4.82
N ASN A 132 -19.05 2.39 5.34
CA ASN A 132 -19.94 3.35 4.71
C ASN A 132 -19.75 4.75 5.33
N ILE A 133 -20.15 5.79 4.59
CA ILE A 133 -20.32 7.12 5.19
C ILE A 133 -21.25 7.02 6.42
N ASN A 134 -20.87 7.73 7.48
CA ASN A 134 -21.55 7.78 8.79
C ASN A 134 -21.44 6.53 9.66
N ASP A 135 -20.70 5.49 9.24
CA ASP A 135 -20.34 4.41 10.18
C ASP A 135 -19.55 5.01 11.36
N THR A 136 -19.97 4.68 12.58
CA THR A 136 -19.32 5.16 13.82
C THR A 136 -18.46 4.06 14.43
N ASN A 137 -17.58 4.43 15.37
CA ASN A 137 -16.69 3.49 16.07
C ASN A 137 -15.82 2.67 15.11
N VAL A 138 -15.41 3.27 13.98
CA VAL A 138 -14.52 2.63 13.03
C VAL A 138 -13.11 2.60 13.62
N THR A 139 -12.60 1.39 13.82
CA THR A 139 -11.24 1.15 14.33
C THR A 139 -10.37 0.50 13.28
N ILE A 140 -9.06 0.75 13.33
CA ILE A 140 -8.05 0.07 12.53
C ILE A 140 -6.99 -0.40 13.52
N SER A 141 -6.75 -1.70 13.59
CA SER A 141 -5.91 -2.30 14.64
C SER A 141 -4.77 -3.10 14.04
N VAL A 142 -3.64 -3.08 14.75
CA VAL A 142 -2.45 -3.88 14.47
C VAL A 142 -2.07 -4.68 15.69
N ARG A 143 -1.17 -5.63 15.50
CA ARG A 143 -0.50 -6.37 16.58
C ARG A 143 1.01 -6.27 16.38
N TYR A 144 1.72 -6.07 17.48
CA TYR A 144 3.17 -6.20 17.52
C TYR A 144 3.52 -7.65 17.84
N ILE A 145 4.40 -8.25 17.02
CA ILE A 145 4.83 -9.65 17.14
C ILE A 145 6.36 -9.77 17.27
N GLY A 146 7.06 -8.67 17.53
CA GLY A 146 8.49 -8.70 17.79
C GLY A 146 8.83 -9.21 19.19
N SER A 147 10.12 -9.40 19.45
CA SER A 147 10.65 -9.99 20.68
C SER A 147 10.86 -9.01 21.83
N ASP A 148 10.81 -7.71 21.56
CA ASP A 148 11.15 -6.67 22.52
C ASP A 148 9.91 -6.23 23.31
N ASP A 149 10.10 -5.50 24.42
CA ASP A 149 9.00 -4.85 25.12
C ASP A 149 8.22 -3.94 24.16
N GLN A 150 6.89 -3.88 24.33
CA GLN A 150 5.97 -3.24 23.38
C GLN A 150 6.48 -1.86 22.95
N PRO A 151 6.88 -1.69 21.67
CA PRO A 151 7.51 -0.47 21.22
C PRO A 151 6.51 0.67 21.13
N ALA A 152 7.03 1.89 21.07
CA ALA A 152 6.23 3.08 20.81
C ALA A 152 5.69 3.08 19.37
N LEU A 153 4.53 2.44 19.17
CA LEU A 153 3.82 2.43 17.89
C LEU A 153 3.35 3.84 17.54
N ARG A 154 3.44 4.15 16.24
CA ARG A 154 2.99 5.40 15.66
C ARG A 154 2.04 5.11 14.51
N TRP A 155 1.01 5.93 14.40
CA TRP A 155 0.09 5.89 13.28
C TRP A 155 0.29 7.06 12.32
N ARG A 156 0.01 6.83 11.04
CA ARG A 156 -0.05 7.86 10.01
C ARG A 156 -1.15 7.52 9.01
N ASN A 157 -1.91 8.52 8.57
CA ASN A 157 -2.81 8.39 7.43
C ASN A 157 -2.26 9.20 6.25
N ASN A 158 -1.98 8.54 5.13
CA ASN A 158 -1.53 9.19 3.90
C ASN A 158 -2.72 9.59 3.01
N THR A 159 -3.62 10.44 3.52
CA THR A 159 -4.64 11.05 2.67
C THR A 159 -3.98 11.96 1.63
N GLN A 160 -4.45 11.91 0.38
CA GLN A 160 -3.84 12.57 -0.80
C GLN A 160 -3.57 14.08 -0.69
N PHE A 161 -4.04 14.76 0.36
CA PHE A 161 -3.94 16.22 0.49
C PHE A 161 -3.43 16.70 1.84
N ARG A 162 -3.00 15.80 2.73
CA ARG A 162 -2.57 16.18 4.06
C ARG A 162 -1.47 15.24 4.53
N ASN A 163 -0.23 15.74 4.52
CA ASN A 163 0.79 15.34 5.49
C ASN A 163 0.39 15.84 6.90
N ASP A 164 -0.89 15.70 7.27
CA ASP A 164 -1.37 16.08 8.59
C ASP A 164 -0.97 14.92 9.49
N GLU A 165 0.20 15.09 10.09
CA GLU A 165 0.85 14.18 11.04
C GLU A 165 0.00 14.05 12.31
N SER A 166 -1.22 13.52 12.23
CA SER A 166 -1.89 12.97 13.40
C SER A 166 -1.21 11.66 13.79
N VAL A 167 -0.01 11.82 14.37
CA VAL A 167 0.75 10.72 14.95
C VAL A 167 0.11 10.39 16.29
N TYR A 168 -0.71 9.35 16.30
CA TYR A 168 -1.17 8.73 17.55
C TYR A 168 -0.04 7.86 18.10
N PHE A 169 0.26 8.03 19.39
CA PHE A 169 1.39 7.36 20.05
C PHE A 169 0.93 6.22 20.94
N ASN A 170 1.67 5.11 20.91
CA ASN A 170 1.60 4.00 21.85
C ASN A 170 0.25 3.27 21.87
N THR A 171 -0.49 3.27 20.76
CA THR A 171 -1.72 2.48 20.62
C THR A 171 -1.58 1.47 19.49
N ASP A 172 -2.06 0.26 19.74
CA ASP A 172 -2.23 -0.79 18.73
C ASP A 172 -3.47 -0.57 17.86
N THR A 173 -4.28 0.44 18.18
CA THR A 173 -5.55 0.73 17.54
C THR A 173 -5.65 2.22 17.23
N PHE A 174 -5.97 2.53 15.98
CA PHE A 174 -6.43 3.81 15.51
C PHE A 174 -7.97 3.86 15.56
N ILE A 175 -8.54 4.94 16.05
CA ILE A 175 -9.99 5.13 16.15
C ILE A 175 -10.37 6.38 15.35
N LEU A 176 -11.39 6.27 14.48
CA LEU A 176 -12.02 7.47 13.93
C LEU A 176 -12.85 8.13 15.03
N ASP A 177 -12.42 9.33 15.45
CA ASP A 177 -13.08 10.11 16.50
C ASP A 177 -14.46 10.65 16.07
N GLU A 178 -14.72 10.67 14.76
CA GLU A 178 -15.96 11.12 14.15
C GLU A 178 -16.51 10.06 13.17
N PRO A 179 -17.80 10.13 12.79
CA PRO A 179 -18.37 9.18 11.82
C PRO A 179 -17.58 9.18 10.51
N ALA A 180 -17.42 8.01 9.88
CA ALA A 180 -16.64 7.85 8.67
C ALA A 180 -17.12 8.77 7.54
N GLN A 181 -16.17 9.36 6.81
CA GLN A 181 -16.41 10.33 5.74
C GLN A 181 -15.45 10.05 4.57
N LEU A 182 -15.76 10.54 3.38
CA LEU A 182 -14.94 10.27 2.19
C LEU A 182 -13.49 10.74 2.31
N TYR A 183 -13.19 11.75 3.12
CA TYR A 183 -11.81 12.20 3.35
C TYR A 183 -11.03 11.31 4.32
N HIS A 184 -11.68 10.42 5.06
CA HIS A 184 -11.00 9.42 5.90
C HIS A 184 -10.40 8.28 5.07
N LYS A 185 -10.90 8.05 3.84
CA LYS A 185 -10.35 7.00 2.96
C LYS A 185 -8.86 7.23 2.72
N GLY A 186 -8.09 6.16 2.67
CA GLY A 186 -6.65 6.27 2.49
C GLY A 186 -5.89 5.08 3.02
N ILE A 187 -4.59 5.28 3.21
CA ILE A 187 -3.67 4.26 3.70
C ILE A 187 -3.29 4.63 5.13
N TYR A 188 -3.62 3.74 6.05
CA TYR A 188 -3.25 3.80 7.44
C TYR A 188 -2.00 2.95 7.63
N GLU A 189 -0.95 3.62 8.08
CA GLU A 189 0.36 3.03 8.35
C GLU A 189 0.59 3.01 9.85
N SER A 190 1.02 1.85 10.38
CA SER A 190 1.52 1.74 11.75
C SER A 190 2.97 1.29 11.76
N PHE A 191 3.84 2.04 12.45
CA PHE A 191 5.28 1.86 12.42
C PHE A 191 5.92 2.12 13.79
N ILE A 192 7.12 1.56 14.02
CA ILE A 192 7.95 1.89 15.17
C ILE A 192 8.72 3.18 14.87
N ALA A 193 8.74 4.10 15.84
CA ALA A 193 9.56 5.31 15.76
C ALA A 193 11.03 4.98 15.41
N GLY A 194 11.57 5.63 14.38
CA GLY A 194 12.95 5.41 13.93
C GLY A 194 13.14 4.26 12.92
N ASN A 195 12.20 3.34 12.81
CA ASN A 195 12.37 2.12 11.98
C ASN A 195 11.52 2.12 10.70
N ARG A 196 10.92 3.26 10.33
CA ARG A 196 10.02 3.37 9.15
C ARG A 196 10.72 2.97 7.84
N ASN A 197 12.02 3.26 7.71
CA ASN A 197 12.81 2.94 6.51
C ASN A 197 13.13 1.44 6.36
N GLU A 198 12.98 0.66 7.44
CA GLU A 198 13.09 -0.80 7.37
C GLU A 198 11.87 -1.44 6.69
N THR A 199 10.77 -0.70 6.50
CA THR A 199 9.50 -1.19 5.92
C THR A 199 8.88 -2.39 6.62
N ARG A 200 9.19 -2.56 7.92
CA ARG A 200 8.58 -3.56 8.81
C ARG A 200 7.30 -3.05 9.48
N HIS A 201 6.63 -2.10 8.83
CA HIS A 201 5.38 -1.47 9.23
C HIS A 201 4.15 -2.25 8.74
N ALA A 202 3.00 -1.98 9.37
CA ALA A 202 1.71 -2.42 8.86
C ALA A 202 1.10 -1.35 7.96
N LEU A 203 0.45 -1.80 6.87
CA LEU A 203 -0.26 -0.97 5.90
C LEU A 203 -1.68 -1.51 5.73
N ILE A 204 -2.68 -0.66 5.95
CA ILE A 204 -4.09 -1.01 5.86
C ILE A 204 -4.82 0.05 5.03
N ILE A 205 -5.56 -0.37 4.01
CA ILE A 205 -6.33 0.54 3.14
C ILE A 205 -7.73 0.69 3.70
N LEU A 206 -8.12 1.91 4.09
CA LEU A 206 -9.51 2.23 4.44
C LEU A 206 -10.26 2.69 3.19
N ILE A 207 -11.33 1.97 2.85
CA ILE A 207 -12.27 2.30 1.79
C ILE A 207 -13.54 2.82 2.44
N VAL A 208 -13.92 4.06 2.12
CA VAL A 208 -15.20 4.65 2.56
C VAL A 208 -16.12 4.74 1.35
N ARG A 209 -17.26 4.07 1.42
CA ARG A 209 -18.28 4.06 0.37
C ARG A 209 -19.26 5.20 0.58
N GLY A 210 -19.37 6.07 -0.44
CA GLY A 210 -20.50 6.98 -0.57
C GLY A 210 -21.66 6.30 -1.28
N GLY A 211 -22.88 6.58 -0.82
CA GLY A 211 -24.10 6.25 -1.57
C GLY A 211 -24.28 7.15 -2.77
#